data_AF-A0A183H2X8-F1
#
_entry.id   AF-A0A183H2X8-F1
#
_cell.length_a   1.000
_cell.length_b   1.000
_cell.length_c   1.000
_cell.angle_alpha   90.00
_cell.angle_beta   90.00
_cell.angle_gamma   90.00
#
_symmetry.space_group_name_H-M   'P 1'
#
loop_
_entity.id
_entity.type
_entity.pdbx_description
1 polymer ?
#
loop_
_entity_poly.entity_id
_entity_poly.type
_entity_poly.pdbx_seq_one_letter_code
_entity_poly.pdbx_strand_id
1 'polypeptide(L)'
;MLCRCFCSKSASVNNCDIPMTPIIKAQNSGTKEDDPRIPLTQKQKYLMLSTHPEYYKMFPFHNLATSSEEKKRMDDCLKAHGESVMKFLGQAISNIGNSDKFFELINENGRFHAHKKYFKPEMFWAMEEPFLYSVKLILGERYTDNMQSIYKTVIVIILSELEKGCQKELKSRKMIND
;
A
#
# COMPACT_ATOMS: atom_id res chain seq x y z
N MET A 1 -0.86 -30.52 1.90
CA MET A 1 0.31 -30.34 2.79
C MET A 1 0.27 -28.88 3.26
N LEU A 2 -0.01 -28.62 4.54
CA LEU A 2 -0.28 -27.26 5.06
C LEU A 2 1.00 -26.64 5.62
N CYS A 3 1.37 -25.44 5.14
CA CYS A 3 2.50 -24.70 5.69
C CYS A 3 2.12 -24.06 7.04
N ARG A 4 2.83 -24.42 8.11
CA ARG A 4 2.67 -23.87 9.47
C ARG A 4 3.79 -22.88 9.78
N CYS A 5 3.53 -21.59 9.60
CA CYS A 5 4.38 -20.50 10.12
C CYS A 5 3.47 -19.40 10.71
N PHE A 6 3.63 -18.96 11.96
CA PHE A 6 4.37 -19.52 13.08
C PHE A 6 3.71 -18.94 14.36
N CYS A 7 3.38 -19.76 15.36
CA CYS A 7 2.82 -19.27 16.62
C CYS A 7 3.56 -19.92 17.78
N SER A 8 4.31 -19.12 18.52
CA SER A 8 4.91 -19.48 19.80
C SER A 8 4.79 -18.28 20.73
N LYS A 9 4.19 -18.50 21.91
CA LYS A 9 3.98 -17.46 22.92
C LYS A 9 5.25 -17.25 23.75
N SER A 10 5.72 -16.01 23.84
CA SER A 10 6.42 -15.48 25.03
C SER A 10 6.13 -13.98 25.13
N ALA A 11 6.09 -13.44 26.35
CA ALA A 11 5.42 -12.18 26.63
C ALA A 11 6.19 -10.92 26.18
N SER A 12 5.50 -10.04 25.45
CA SER A 12 5.46 -8.61 25.78
C SER A 12 4.12 -8.03 25.33
N VAL A 13 3.42 -7.33 26.22
CA VAL A 13 2.11 -6.74 25.95
C VAL A 13 2.32 -5.31 25.47
N ASN A 14 2.23 -5.10 24.16
CA ASN A 14 2.11 -3.75 23.57
C ASN A 14 0.66 -3.52 23.13
N ASN A 15 -0.24 -3.36 24.11
CA ASN A 15 -1.55 -2.73 23.89
C ASN A 15 -1.32 -1.21 23.79
N CYS A 16 -1.76 -0.59 22.70
CA CYS A 16 -1.49 0.82 22.40
C CYS A 16 -2.48 1.80 23.08
N ASP A 17 -2.42 1.90 24.41
CA ASP A 17 -3.21 2.78 25.30
C ASP A 17 -2.35 3.06 26.56
N ILE A 18 -2.32 4.20 27.26
CA ILE A 18 -2.99 5.53 27.28
C ILE A 18 -2.04 6.50 28.07
N PRO A 19 -2.26 7.84 28.21
CA PRO A 19 -3.34 8.71 27.72
C PRO A 19 -2.76 9.92 26.92
N MET A 20 -2.79 11.13 27.48
CA MET A 20 -2.26 12.40 26.96
C MET A 20 -1.94 13.38 28.10
N THR A 21 -1.04 14.34 27.83
CA THR A 21 -1.22 15.77 28.21
C THR A 21 -0.68 16.67 27.08
N PRO A 22 -1.15 17.94 26.95
CA PRO A 22 -0.99 18.74 25.72
C PRO A 22 0.15 19.77 25.79
N ILE A 23 0.56 20.35 24.64
CA ILE A 23 0.83 21.80 24.46
C ILE A 23 1.06 22.19 22.96
N ILE A 24 0.17 23.06 22.47
CA ILE A 24 0.33 24.21 21.55
C ILE A 24 1.02 24.08 20.15
N LYS A 25 0.25 24.54 19.13
CA LYS A 25 0.55 25.30 17.87
C LYS A 25 2.02 25.38 17.37
N ALA A 26 2.31 25.45 16.06
CA ALA A 26 1.54 26.08 14.96
C ALA A 26 1.92 25.54 13.55
N GLN A 27 1.13 25.95 12.55
CA GLN A 27 1.50 26.35 11.17
C GLN A 27 2.83 25.80 10.59
N ASN A 28 2.88 25.25 9.37
CA ASN A 28 2.59 26.06 8.18
C ASN A 28 2.36 25.25 6.89
N SER A 29 1.84 25.93 5.87
CA SER A 29 1.81 25.45 4.48
C SER A 29 3.22 25.37 3.87
N GLY A 30 3.54 24.24 3.25
CA GLY A 30 4.76 24.03 2.48
C GLY A 30 4.59 22.81 1.56
N THR A 31 5.25 22.83 0.40
CA THR A 31 5.21 21.79 -0.65
C THR A 31 5.34 20.37 -0.08
N LYS A 32 4.26 19.57 -0.16
CA LYS A 32 4.12 18.28 0.54
C LYS A 32 5.00 17.13 -0.01
N GLU A 33 5.79 17.35 -1.04
CA GLU A 33 6.17 16.26 -1.96
C GLU A 33 7.55 15.66 -1.67
N ASP A 34 8.52 16.43 -1.15
CA ASP A 34 9.89 15.97 -0.89
C ASP A 34 10.34 16.15 0.58
N ASP A 35 9.73 15.40 1.49
CA ASP A 35 10.31 15.16 2.83
C ASP A 35 11.35 14.03 2.75
N PRO A 36 12.67 14.32 2.88
CA PRO A 36 13.73 13.31 2.72
C PRO A 36 13.77 12.27 3.85
N ARG A 37 12.93 12.42 4.89
CA ARG A 37 12.86 11.50 6.04
C ARG A 37 11.95 10.29 5.80
N ILE A 38 11.19 10.26 4.70
CA ILE A 38 10.34 9.12 4.34
C ILE A 38 11.14 8.15 3.46
N PRO A 39 11.35 6.88 3.87
CA PRO A 39 11.98 5.88 3.03
C PRO A 39 11.28 5.72 1.67
N LEU A 40 12.06 5.63 0.59
CA LEU A 40 11.53 5.47 -0.77
C LEU A 40 10.66 4.21 -0.94
N THR A 41 10.88 3.19 -0.11
CA THR A 41 10.06 1.95 -0.02
C THR A 41 8.67 2.16 0.57
N GLN A 42 8.40 3.33 1.14
CA GLN A 42 7.14 3.67 1.81
C GLN A 42 6.45 4.88 1.17
N LYS A 43 7.18 5.73 0.42
CA LYS A 43 6.70 7.03 -0.10
C LYS A 43 5.43 6.89 -0.94
N GLN A 44 5.26 5.81 -1.70
CA GLN A 44 4.03 5.49 -2.44
C GLN A 44 2.79 5.39 -1.54
N LYS A 45 2.92 4.81 -0.33
CA LYS A 45 1.79 4.65 0.60
C LYS A 45 1.45 5.97 1.29
N TYR A 46 2.47 6.75 1.66
CA TYR A 46 2.31 8.09 2.23
C TYR A 46 1.65 9.05 1.25
N LEU A 47 2.11 9.08 0.00
CA LEU A 47 1.56 9.94 -1.05
C LEU A 47 0.10 9.57 -1.36
N MET A 48 -0.20 8.28 -1.56
CA MET A 48 -1.58 7.82 -1.77
C MET A 48 -2.52 8.26 -0.64
N LEU A 49 -2.15 8.05 0.63
CA LEU A 49 -2.96 8.45 1.79
C LEU A 49 -3.01 9.97 2.04
N SER A 50 -2.09 10.74 1.42
CA SER A 50 -2.11 12.20 1.47
C SER A 50 -3.07 12.80 0.45
N THR A 51 -3.25 12.13 -0.69
CA THR A 51 -4.24 12.46 -1.74
C THR A 51 -5.63 11.92 -1.39
N HIS A 52 -5.70 10.73 -0.77
CA HIS A 52 -6.93 10.03 -0.39
C HIS A 52 -7.04 9.79 1.13
N PRO A 53 -7.21 10.85 1.95
CA PRO A 53 -7.31 10.71 3.40
C PRO A 53 -8.53 9.88 3.84
N GLU A 54 -9.58 9.79 3.03
CA GLU A 54 -10.75 8.95 3.28
C GLU A 54 -10.46 7.44 3.21
N TYR A 55 -9.25 7.04 2.79
CA TYR A 55 -8.81 5.64 2.74
C TYR A 55 -8.26 5.16 4.10
N TYR A 56 -7.88 6.06 5.02
CA TYR A 56 -7.40 5.71 6.36
C TYR A 56 -8.36 4.76 7.10
N LYS A 57 -9.68 4.91 6.91
CA LYS A 57 -10.74 4.07 7.50
C LYS A 57 -10.65 2.57 7.22
N MET A 58 -9.84 2.15 6.24
CA MET A 58 -9.64 0.74 5.87
C MET A 58 -8.47 0.09 6.62
N PHE A 59 -7.66 0.89 7.34
CA PHE A 59 -6.42 0.44 7.97
C PHE A 59 -6.54 0.48 9.50
N PRO A 60 -5.84 -0.41 10.24
CA PRO A 60 -5.82 -0.37 11.71
C PRO A 60 -5.33 0.98 12.25
N PHE A 61 -4.46 1.67 11.52
CA PHE A 61 -3.92 2.99 11.84
C PHE A 61 -4.81 4.16 11.37
N HIS A 62 -6.13 3.98 11.27
CA HIS A 62 -7.05 5.02 10.77
C HIS A 62 -6.98 6.36 11.53
N ASN A 63 -6.63 6.32 12.82
CA ASN A 63 -6.44 7.51 13.69
C ASN A 63 -5.27 8.42 13.24
N LEU A 64 -4.42 7.97 12.31
CA LEU A 64 -3.38 8.80 11.72
C LEU A 64 -3.93 9.87 10.77
N ALA A 65 -5.15 9.74 10.24
CA ALA A 65 -5.71 10.68 9.26
C ALA A 65 -5.60 12.15 9.70
N THR A 66 -5.94 12.41 10.96
CA THR A 66 -5.92 13.74 11.61
C THR A 66 -4.65 14.00 12.43
N SER A 67 -3.71 13.05 12.49
CA SER A 67 -2.44 13.20 13.20
C SER A 67 -1.46 14.09 12.43
N SER A 68 -0.45 14.63 13.12
CA SER A 68 0.63 15.39 12.49
C SER A 68 1.40 14.53 11.48
N GLU A 69 1.97 15.17 10.45
CA GLU A 69 2.81 14.48 9.46
C GLU A 69 4.00 13.76 10.11
N GLU A 70 4.54 14.30 11.20
CA GLU A 70 5.57 13.63 11.99
C GLU A 70 5.10 12.32 12.62
N LYS A 71 3.92 12.32 13.26
CA LYS A 71 3.34 11.10 13.81
C LYS A 71 3.01 10.08 12.71
N LYS A 72 2.56 10.53 11.54
CA LYS A 72 2.38 9.67 10.36
C LYS A 72 3.72 9.04 9.95
N ARG A 73 4.78 9.83 9.75
CA ARG A 73 6.14 9.34 9.36
C ARG A 73 6.71 8.32 10.35
N MET A 74 6.40 8.48 11.63
CA MET A 74 6.94 7.63 12.69
C MET A 74 6.12 6.36 12.95
N ASP A 75 4.90 6.22 12.41
CA ASP A 75 4.02 5.08 12.69
C ASP A 75 4.47 3.78 12.01
N ASP A 76 4.79 2.78 12.82
CA ASP A 76 5.35 1.51 12.33
C ASP A 76 4.35 0.65 11.54
N CYS A 77 3.04 0.80 11.76
CA CYS A 77 2.03 0.06 11.01
C CYS A 77 1.90 0.62 9.58
N LEU A 78 1.99 1.94 9.43
CA LEU A 78 2.01 2.61 8.12
C LEU A 78 3.30 2.29 7.35
N LYS A 79 4.47 2.32 8.02
CA LYS A 79 5.76 1.89 7.44
C LYS A 79 5.69 0.45 6.92
N ALA A 80 5.29 -0.49 7.77
CA ALA A 80 5.21 -1.92 7.43
C ALA A 80 4.22 -2.19 6.28
N HIS A 81 3.11 -1.45 6.20
CA HIS A 81 2.22 -1.54 5.04
C HIS A 81 2.90 -0.99 3.76
N GLY A 82 3.61 0.13 3.83
CA GLY A 82 4.35 0.66 2.69
C GLY A 82 5.34 -0.36 2.11
N GLU A 83 6.15 -0.95 2.99
CA GLU A 83 7.13 -1.98 2.63
C GLU A 83 6.48 -3.25 2.06
N SER A 84 5.37 -3.71 2.64
CA SER A 84 4.62 -4.86 2.12
C SER A 84 4.12 -4.64 0.68
N VAL A 85 3.68 -3.41 0.36
CA VAL A 85 3.27 -3.04 -1.01
C VAL A 85 4.46 -3.07 -1.96
N MET A 86 5.61 -2.49 -1.61
CA MET A 86 6.79 -2.52 -2.50
C MET A 86 7.39 -3.91 -2.65
N LYS A 87 7.36 -4.74 -1.59
CA LYS A 87 7.77 -6.14 -1.67
C LYS A 87 6.88 -6.90 -2.66
N PHE A 88 5.56 -6.75 -2.56
CA PHE A 88 4.63 -7.38 -3.50
C PHE A 88 4.86 -6.92 -4.95
N LEU A 89 4.96 -5.60 -5.19
CA LEU A 89 5.20 -5.05 -6.53
C LEU A 89 6.56 -5.51 -7.10
N GLY A 90 7.62 -5.54 -6.28
CA GLY A 90 8.93 -6.06 -6.67
C GLY A 90 8.90 -7.56 -7.00
N GLN A 91 8.13 -8.35 -6.26
CA GLN A 91 7.90 -9.78 -6.55
C GLN A 91 7.12 -9.98 -7.87
N ALA A 92 6.08 -9.19 -8.12
CA ALA A 92 5.36 -9.22 -9.39
C ALA A 92 6.29 -8.87 -10.56
N ILE A 93 7.01 -7.74 -10.48
CA ILE A 93 7.95 -7.30 -11.53
C ILE A 93 9.04 -8.35 -11.81
N SER A 94 9.55 -8.99 -10.76
CA SER A 94 10.57 -10.06 -10.88
C SER A 94 10.05 -11.35 -11.54
N ASN A 95 8.73 -11.53 -11.62
CA ASN A 95 8.10 -12.68 -12.28
C ASN A 95 7.54 -12.37 -13.68
N ILE A 96 7.77 -11.18 -14.26
CA ILE A 96 7.25 -10.83 -15.61
C ILE A 96 7.64 -11.87 -16.69
N GLY A 97 8.82 -12.49 -16.59
CA GLY A 97 9.25 -13.56 -17.50
C GLY A 97 8.54 -14.92 -17.30
N ASN A 98 7.68 -15.05 -16.29
CA ASN A 98 6.87 -16.23 -16.01
C ASN A 98 5.41 -15.81 -15.83
N SER A 99 4.67 -15.79 -16.94
CA SER A 99 3.26 -15.37 -17.03
C SER A 99 2.39 -16.01 -15.94
N ASP A 100 2.49 -17.33 -15.76
CA ASP A 100 1.63 -18.07 -14.82
C ASP A 100 1.83 -17.58 -13.38
N LYS A 101 3.08 -17.50 -12.91
CA LYS A 101 3.42 -16.99 -11.57
C LYS A 101 3.08 -15.51 -11.40
N PHE A 102 3.26 -14.72 -12.46
CA PHE A 102 2.91 -13.29 -12.46
C PHE A 102 1.41 -13.11 -12.21
N PHE A 103 0.55 -13.72 -13.04
CA PHE A 103 -0.90 -13.59 -12.92
C PHE A 103 -1.45 -14.30 -11.68
N GLU A 104 -0.88 -15.44 -11.25
CA GLU A 104 -1.28 -16.14 -10.03
C GLU A 104 -1.09 -15.25 -8.78
N LEU A 105 0.13 -14.71 -8.59
CA LEU A 105 0.50 -13.84 -7.47
C LEU A 105 -0.40 -12.60 -7.40
N ILE A 106 -0.66 -11.98 -8.55
CA ILE A 106 -1.47 -10.76 -8.62
C ILE A 106 -2.94 -11.08 -8.33
N ASN A 107 -3.51 -12.12 -8.96
CA ASN A 107 -4.89 -12.50 -8.73
C ASN A 107 -5.13 -12.96 -7.28
N GLU A 108 -4.17 -13.63 -6.63
CA GLU A 108 -4.26 -13.98 -5.21
C GLU A 108 -4.32 -12.73 -4.31
N ASN A 109 -3.46 -11.75 -4.57
CA ASN A 109 -3.47 -10.49 -3.81
C ASN A 109 -4.76 -9.69 -4.05
N GLY A 110 -5.31 -9.72 -5.26
CA GLY A 110 -6.63 -9.17 -5.60
C GLY A 110 -7.75 -9.84 -4.80
N ARG A 111 -7.79 -11.19 -4.75
CA ARG A 111 -8.75 -11.94 -3.92
C ARG A 111 -8.65 -11.54 -2.44
N PHE A 112 -7.44 -11.45 -1.88
CA PHE A 112 -7.23 -11.06 -0.48
C PHE A 112 -7.83 -9.67 -0.14
N HIS A 113 -7.78 -8.72 -1.07
CA HIS A 113 -8.38 -7.41 -0.90
C HIS A 113 -9.91 -7.41 -0.89
N ALA A 114 -10.57 -8.36 -1.57
CA ALA A 114 -12.03 -8.51 -1.53
C ALA A 114 -12.57 -8.84 -0.12
N HIS A 115 -11.73 -9.35 0.79
CA HIS A 115 -12.08 -9.61 2.19
C HIS A 115 -11.84 -8.40 3.11
N LYS A 116 -11.33 -7.26 2.59
CA LYS A 116 -11.09 -6.05 3.39
C LYS A 116 -12.34 -5.18 3.48
N LYS A 117 -12.72 -4.82 4.72
CA LYS A 117 -13.90 -3.98 4.97
C LYS A 117 -13.73 -2.61 4.32
N TYR A 118 -14.77 -2.15 3.62
CA TYR A 118 -14.83 -0.88 2.88
C TYR A 118 -13.88 -0.74 1.67
N PHE A 119 -13.05 -1.74 1.37
CA PHE A 119 -12.25 -1.73 0.15
C PHE A 119 -13.14 -1.97 -1.07
N LYS A 120 -12.92 -1.21 -2.14
CA LYS A 120 -13.55 -1.42 -3.45
C LYS A 120 -12.47 -1.68 -4.50
N PRO A 121 -12.73 -2.52 -5.52
CA PRO A 121 -11.72 -2.89 -6.51
C PRO A 121 -11.08 -1.68 -7.22
N GLU A 122 -11.87 -0.63 -7.48
CA GLU A 122 -11.43 0.55 -8.23
C GLU A 122 -10.37 1.37 -7.44
N MET A 123 -10.27 1.16 -6.12
CA MET A 123 -9.33 1.86 -5.24
C MET A 123 -7.87 1.45 -5.48
N PHE A 124 -7.61 0.35 -6.20
CA PHE A 124 -6.25 -0.01 -6.62
C PHE A 124 -5.61 1.08 -7.50
N TRP A 125 -6.38 1.76 -8.34
CA TRP A 125 -5.87 2.79 -9.24
C TRP A 125 -5.27 4.01 -8.53
N ALA A 126 -5.63 4.27 -7.28
CA ALA A 126 -4.99 5.28 -6.44
C ALA A 126 -3.50 5.01 -6.14
N MET A 127 -2.97 3.83 -6.51
CA MET A 127 -1.56 3.49 -6.40
C MET A 127 -0.71 3.77 -7.65
N GLU A 128 -1.31 4.09 -8.82
CA GLU A 128 -0.54 4.28 -10.09
C GLU A 128 0.49 5.42 -9.96
N GLU A 129 0.03 6.65 -9.79
CA GLU A 129 0.91 7.82 -9.67
C GLU A 129 1.88 7.72 -8.48
N PRO A 130 1.45 7.32 -7.26
CA PRO A 130 2.38 7.15 -6.14
C PRO A 130 3.47 6.10 -6.37
N PHE A 131 3.19 5.04 -7.14
CA PHE A 131 4.21 4.07 -7.55
C PHE A 131 5.18 4.67 -8.57
N LEU A 132 4.67 5.27 -9.66
CA LEU A 132 5.50 5.86 -10.72
C LEU A 132 6.42 6.97 -10.17
N TYR A 133 5.88 7.83 -9.31
CA TYR A 133 6.65 8.84 -8.60
C TYR A 133 7.77 8.24 -7.72
N SER A 134 7.47 7.18 -6.97
CA SER A 134 8.47 6.51 -6.12
C SER A 134 9.56 5.83 -6.97
N VAL A 135 9.21 5.22 -8.10
CA VAL A 135 10.17 4.65 -9.06
C VAL A 135 11.08 5.73 -9.67
N LYS A 136 10.51 6.88 -10.06
CA LYS A 136 11.29 8.02 -10.57
C LYS A 136 12.34 8.49 -9.56
N LEU A 137 11.99 8.59 -8.27
CA LEU A 137 12.93 8.96 -7.21
C LEU A 137 14.02 7.91 -6.96
N ILE A 138 13.67 6.62 -6.97
CA ILE A 138 14.63 5.51 -6.78
C ILE A 138 15.66 5.44 -7.91
N LEU A 139 15.23 5.75 -9.14
CA LEU A 139 16.10 5.72 -10.32
C LEU A 139 16.87 7.03 -10.53
N GLY A 140 16.32 8.16 -10.09
CA GLY A 140 16.96 9.48 -10.19
C GLY A 140 17.33 9.81 -11.63
N GLU A 141 18.59 10.21 -11.85
CA GLU A 141 19.15 10.52 -13.18
C GLU A 141 19.11 9.34 -14.17
N ARG A 142 18.96 8.10 -13.69
CA ARG A 142 18.80 6.93 -14.57
C ARG A 142 17.38 6.79 -15.13
N TYR A 143 16.41 7.57 -14.64
CA TYR A 143 15.02 7.48 -15.09
C TYR A 143 14.85 8.12 -16.48
N THR A 144 14.71 7.28 -17.50
CA THR A 144 14.52 7.68 -18.90
C THR A 144 13.07 7.52 -19.35
N ASP A 145 12.69 8.19 -20.44
CA ASP A 145 11.35 8.08 -21.05
C ASP A 145 10.96 6.63 -21.41
N ASN A 146 11.94 5.82 -21.83
CA ASN A 146 11.75 4.39 -22.06
C ASN A 146 11.40 3.65 -20.76
N MET A 147 12.09 3.95 -19.65
CA MET A 147 11.76 3.38 -18.34
C MET A 147 10.38 3.84 -17.87
N GLN A 148 10.01 5.12 -18.07
CA GLN A 148 8.67 5.61 -17.78
C GLN A 148 7.59 4.80 -18.51
N SER A 149 7.77 4.57 -19.81
CA SER A 149 6.85 3.77 -20.63
C SER A 149 6.72 2.32 -20.11
N ILE A 150 7.85 1.69 -19.78
CA ILE A 150 7.89 0.32 -19.21
C ILE A 150 7.17 0.27 -17.85
N TYR A 151 7.54 1.12 -16.90
CA TYR A 151 6.94 1.08 -15.55
C TYR A 151 5.45 1.44 -15.57
N LYS A 152 5.02 2.38 -16.42
CA LYS A 152 3.59 2.69 -16.61
C LYS A 152 2.83 1.50 -17.19
N THR A 153 3.37 0.85 -18.23
CA THR A 153 2.74 -0.35 -18.81
C THR A 153 2.61 -1.47 -17.78
N VAL A 154 3.67 -1.72 -17.01
CA VAL A 154 3.69 -2.79 -16.00
C VAL A 154 2.74 -2.51 -14.84
N ILE A 155 2.70 -1.28 -14.29
CA ILE A 155 1.79 -0.98 -13.17
C ILE A 155 0.32 -1.03 -13.62
N VAL A 156 -0.02 -0.54 -14.81
CA VAL A 156 -1.37 -0.62 -15.38
C VAL A 156 -1.84 -2.07 -15.49
N ILE A 157 -0.98 -3.00 -15.93
CA ILE A 157 -1.30 -4.43 -15.98
C ILE A 157 -1.52 -4.98 -14.55
N ILE A 158 -0.62 -4.69 -13.61
CA ILE A 158 -0.75 -5.18 -12.22
C ILE A 158 -2.05 -4.68 -11.57
N LEU A 159 -2.38 -3.39 -11.70
CA LEU A 159 -3.58 -2.79 -11.11
C LEU A 159 -4.86 -3.36 -11.75
N SER A 160 -4.88 -3.55 -13.08
CA SER A 160 -6.02 -4.16 -13.78
C SER A 160 -6.28 -5.60 -13.32
N GLU A 161 -5.22 -6.40 -13.11
CA GLU A 161 -5.36 -7.79 -12.65
C GLU A 161 -5.71 -7.90 -11.15
N LEU A 162 -5.17 -7.00 -10.31
CA LEU A 162 -5.61 -6.86 -8.91
C LEU A 162 -7.11 -6.57 -8.82
N GLU A 163 -7.59 -5.63 -9.65
CA GLU A 163 -9.00 -5.27 -9.73
C GLU A 163 -9.87 -6.45 -10.19
N LYS A 164 -9.50 -7.13 -11.29
CA LYS A 164 -10.23 -8.30 -11.80
C LYS A 164 -10.31 -9.43 -10.76
N GLY A 165 -9.19 -9.76 -10.11
CA GLY A 165 -9.14 -10.78 -9.06
C GLY A 165 -10.05 -10.44 -7.88
N CYS A 166 -10.07 -9.17 -7.46
CA CYS A 166 -10.93 -8.67 -6.39
C CYS A 166 -12.42 -8.68 -6.80
N GLN A 167 -12.75 -8.18 -7.99
CA GLN A 167 -14.12 -8.20 -8.52
C GLN A 167 -14.68 -9.62 -8.65
N LYS A 168 -13.86 -10.59 -9.10
CA LYS A 168 -14.26 -12.00 -9.24
C LYS A 168 -14.63 -12.60 -7.89
N GLU A 169 -13.79 -12.40 -6.86
CA GLU A 169 -14.05 -12.87 -5.50
C GLU A 169 -15.31 -12.23 -4.89
N LEU A 170 -15.49 -10.92 -5.05
CA LEU A 170 -16.70 -10.22 -4.58
C LEU A 170 -17.97 -10.74 -5.26
N LYS A 171 -17.93 -11.05 -6.57
CA LYS A 171 -19.06 -11.65 -7.30
C LYS A 171 -19.35 -13.06 -6.81
N SER A 172 -18.33 -13.92 -6.71
CA SER A 172 -18.48 -15.30 -6.21
C SER A 172 -19.08 -15.35 -4.81
N ARG A 173 -18.69 -14.43 -3.93
CA ARG A 173 -19.25 -14.35 -2.56
C ARG A 173 -20.70 -13.87 -2.51
N LYS A 174 -21.17 -13.01 -3.42
CA LYS A 174 -22.59 -12.64 -3.48
C LYS A 174 -23.46 -13.85 -3.81
N MET A 175 -23.09 -14.59 -4.87
CA MET A 175 -23.78 -15.80 -5.34
C MET A 175 -23.82 -16.98 -4.34
N ILE A 176 -23.15 -16.86 -3.17
CA ILE A 176 -23.19 -17.85 -2.08
C ILE A 176 -24.11 -17.41 -0.93
N ASN A 177 -24.46 -16.11 -0.88
CA ASN A 177 -25.32 -15.51 0.15
C ASN A 177 -26.71 -15.11 -0.38
N ASP A 178 -26.95 -15.31 -1.68
CA ASP A 178 -28.23 -15.14 -2.39
C ASP A 178 -28.91 -16.52 -2.58
#